data_AF-A0A6P6NQT0-F1
#
_entry.id   AF-A0A6P6NQT0-F1
#
_cell.length_a   1.000
_cell.length_b   1.000
_cell.length_c   1.000
_cell.angle_alpha   90.00
_cell.angle_beta   90.00
_cell.angle_gamma   90.00
#
_symmetry.space_group_name_H-M   'P 1'
#
loop_
_entity.id
_entity.type
_entity.pdbx_description
1 polymer ?
#
loop_
_entity_poly.entity_id
_entity_poly.type
_entity_poly.pdbx_seq_one_letter_code
_entity_poly.pdbx_strand_id
1 'polypeptide(L)'
;MLRSFLLLVSPLLMSFCDGVCFMCPEICRCSQKSITCNSATESLKSRTHSRLVLNYISLKIISTHSFDGLKGVKRIEIAQSTSVETIEKEAFNNLLNVSEISIQNTRSLVHIHKWAFNHLPNLKYLSISNTGIGVFPDLTSIFSLESDFILEICDNLNLRSIPTNAFIGMTSEITTMQVSHNFSINDSP
;
A
#
# COMPACT_ATOMS: atom_id res chain seq x y z
N MET A 1 19.04 29.65 -56.87
CA MET A 1 18.91 28.39 -56.09
C MET A 1 19.34 28.66 -54.66
N LEU A 2 18.40 28.93 -53.76
CA LEU A 2 18.65 28.84 -52.32
C LEU A 2 17.34 28.44 -51.65
N ARG A 3 17.26 27.18 -51.22
CA ARG A 3 16.10 26.64 -50.49
C ARG A 3 16.18 27.16 -49.06
N SER A 4 15.28 28.06 -48.68
CA SER A 4 15.08 28.42 -47.28
C SER A 4 14.27 27.29 -46.63
N PHE A 5 14.90 26.53 -45.73
CA PHE A 5 14.22 25.55 -44.89
C PHE A 5 13.51 26.29 -43.75
N LEU A 6 12.19 26.27 -43.76
CA LEU A 6 11.38 26.62 -42.58
C LEU A 6 11.57 25.51 -41.53
N LEU A 7 12.36 25.77 -40.51
CA LEU A 7 12.38 24.97 -39.29
C LEU A 7 11.08 25.27 -38.53
N LEU A 8 10.09 24.40 -38.69
CA LEU A 8 8.98 24.30 -37.74
C LEU A 8 9.56 23.80 -36.42
N VAL A 9 9.87 24.74 -35.52
CA VAL A 9 10.07 24.42 -34.11
C VAL A 9 8.72 23.93 -33.62
N SER A 10 8.55 22.61 -33.51
CA SER A 10 7.35 22.09 -32.86
C SER A 10 7.37 22.65 -31.44
N PRO A 11 6.25 23.20 -30.94
CA PRO A 11 6.17 23.45 -29.52
C PRO A 11 6.25 22.05 -28.91
N LEU A 12 7.40 21.72 -28.30
CA LEU A 12 7.43 20.68 -27.28
C LEU A 12 6.21 20.99 -26.43
N LEU A 13 5.24 20.07 -26.40
CA LEU A 13 4.20 20.11 -25.41
C LEU A 13 4.94 20.09 -24.08
N MET A 14 5.17 21.28 -23.52
CA MET A 14 5.41 21.47 -22.11
C MET A 14 4.11 21.03 -21.49
N SER A 15 3.97 19.72 -21.31
CA SER A 15 2.96 19.14 -20.46
C SER A 15 3.32 19.64 -19.08
N PHE A 16 2.75 20.79 -18.72
CA PHE A 16 2.66 21.21 -17.35
C PHE A 16 1.98 20.05 -16.62
N CYS A 17 2.74 19.34 -15.79
CA CYS A 17 2.16 18.45 -14.81
C CYS A 17 1.50 19.37 -13.77
N ASP A 18 0.27 19.78 -14.03
CA ASP A 18 -0.57 20.39 -13.01
C ASP A 18 -0.80 19.33 -11.93
N GLY A 19 -0.15 19.50 -10.78
CA GLY A 19 -0.47 18.75 -9.57
C GLY A 19 0.32 17.46 -9.39
N VAL A 20 1.01 17.42 -8.24
CA VAL A 20 1.31 16.23 -7.43
C VAL A 20 1.61 14.93 -8.20
N CYS A 21 2.90 14.70 -8.45
CA CYS A 21 3.38 13.53 -9.19
C CYS A 21 3.89 12.43 -8.24
N PHE A 22 3.65 11.17 -8.60
CA PHE A 22 4.28 10.01 -7.98
C PHE A 22 5.81 10.09 -8.13
N MET A 23 6.53 10.06 -7.01
CA MET A 23 7.99 9.93 -7.01
C MET A 23 8.38 8.51 -6.63
N CYS A 24 9.09 7.82 -7.52
CA CYS A 24 9.60 6.48 -7.24
C CYS A 24 10.66 6.53 -6.13
N PRO A 25 10.49 5.82 -5.00
CA PRO A 25 11.48 5.83 -3.94
C PRO A 25 12.81 5.20 -4.38
N GLU A 26 13.93 5.62 -3.76
CA GLU A 26 15.25 5.16 -4.20
C GLU A 26 15.40 3.64 -4.12
N ILE A 27 14.90 3.01 -3.05
CA ILE A 27 14.96 1.55 -2.86
C ILE A 27 13.97 0.78 -3.76
N CYS A 28 13.31 1.45 -4.70
CA CYS A 28 12.31 0.88 -5.58
C CYS A 28 12.72 0.96 -7.04
N ARG A 29 12.12 0.09 -7.85
CA ARG A 29 12.08 0.16 -9.30
C ARG A 29 10.63 0.35 -9.72
N CYS A 30 10.34 1.46 -10.38
CA CYS A 30 9.00 1.77 -10.85
C CYS A 30 8.95 1.78 -12.38
N SER A 31 7.84 1.30 -12.92
CA SER A 31 7.50 1.32 -14.35
C SER A 31 6.07 1.81 -14.53
N GLN A 32 5.61 1.89 -15.77
CA GLN A 32 4.20 2.17 -16.07
C GLN A 32 3.22 1.11 -15.54
N LYS A 33 3.73 -0.07 -15.14
CA LYS A 33 2.89 -1.21 -14.74
C LYS A 33 3.18 -1.76 -13.35
N SER A 34 4.32 -1.42 -12.76
CA SER A 34 4.76 -2.04 -11.52
C SER A 34 5.57 -1.10 -10.64
N ILE A 35 5.47 -1.32 -9.32
CA ILE A 35 6.37 -0.80 -8.31
C ILE A 35 6.97 -2.02 -7.62
N THR A 36 8.29 -2.08 -7.52
CA THR A 36 9.00 -3.17 -6.83
C THR A 36 10.02 -2.57 -5.90
N CYS A 37 9.84 -2.75 -4.60
CA CYS A 37 10.71 -2.33 -3.52
C CYS A 37 11.03 -3.56 -2.66
N ASN A 38 11.97 -4.40 -3.08
CA ASN A 38 12.28 -5.67 -2.42
C ASN A 38 13.75 -5.74 -1.98
N SER A 39 14.15 -6.86 -1.38
CA SER A 39 15.54 -7.08 -0.96
C SER A 39 16.57 -6.81 -2.07
N ALA A 40 16.26 -7.11 -3.33
CA ALA A 40 17.15 -6.88 -4.46
C ALA A 40 17.31 -5.37 -4.73
N THR A 41 16.21 -4.62 -4.81
CA THR A 41 16.28 -3.16 -5.08
C THR A 41 16.85 -2.39 -3.88
N GLU A 42 16.60 -2.84 -2.65
CA GLU A 42 17.21 -2.30 -1.42
C GLU A 42 18.73 -2.52 -1.40
N SER A 43 19.21 -3.72 -1.76
CA SER A 43 20.64 -4.07 -1.74
C SER A 43 21.52 -3.25 -2.69
N LEU A 44 20.92 -2.66 -3.73
CA LEU A 44 21.62 -1.76 -4.66
C LEU A 44 21.92 -0.40 -4.06
N LYS A 45 21.39 -0.09 -2.88
CA LYS A 45 21.56 1.21 -2.21
C LYS A 45 22.53 1.09 -1.05
N SER A 46 23.40 2.09 -0.93
CA SER A 46 24.40 2.15 0.14
C SER A 46 23.80 2.59 1.49
N ARG A 47 22.61 3.18 1.49
CA ARG A 47 21.96 3.74 2.68
C ARG A 47 20.82 2.85 3.14
N THR A 48 20.71 2.66 4.44
CA THR A 48 19.57 1.99 5.06
C THR A 48 18.38 2.95 5.09
N HIS A 49 17.20 2.41 4.80
CA HIS A 49 15.96 3.18 4.80
C HIS A 49 14.99 2.53 5.77
N SER A 50 14.68 3.21 6.88
CA SER A 50 13.74 2.68 7.87
C SER A 50 12.28 2.89 7.48
N ARG A 51 11.99 3.80 6.54
CA ARG A 51 10.64 4.16 6.12
C ARG A 51 10.53 4.22 4.61
N LEU A 52 9.54 3.51 4.06
CA LEU A 52 9.14 3.53 2.66
C LEU A 52 7.78 4.23 2.55
N VAL A 53 7.73 5.34 1.82
CA VAL A 53 6.48 6.11 1.61
C VAL A 53 6.16 6.14 0.13
N LEU A 54 4.95 5.77 -0.23
CA LEU A 54 4.43 5.74 -1.59
C LEU A 54 3.16 6.59 -1.65
N ASN A 55 3.32 7.82 -2.12
CA ASN A 55 2.22 8.78 -2.25
C ASN A 55 1.83 8.96 -3.71
N TYR A 56 0.53 9.14 -3.97
CA TYR A 56 0.01 9.47 -5.31
C TYR A 56 0.35 8.42 -6.37
N ILE A 57 0.35 7.14 -5.99
CA ILE A 57 0.62 6.03 -6.90
C ILE A 57 -0.36 6.11 -8.07
N SER A 58 0.18 6.14 -9.30
CA SER A 58 -0.59 6.22 -10.54
C SER A 58 -1.01 4.84 -11.09
N LEU A 59 -0.51 3.76 -10.48
CA LEU A 59 -0.86 2.39 -10.84
C LEU A 59 -2.18 1.96 -10.21
N LYS A 60 -2.90 1.09 -10.93
CA LYS A 60 -4.12 0.45 -10.42
C LYS A 60 -3.85 -0.69 -9.45
N ILE A 61 -2.69 -1.33 -9.56
CA ILE A 61 -2.40 -2.58 -8.87
C ILE A 61 -1.07 -2.44 -8.13
N ILE A 62 -1.07 -2.81 -6.85
CA ILE A 62 0.15 -3.18 -6.11
C ILE A 62 0.34 -4.67 -6.30
N SER A 63 1.33 -5.03 -7.11
CA SER A 63 1.52 -6.40 -7.58
C SER A 63 2.03 -7.34 -6.48
N THR A 64 1.86 -8.62 -6.74
CA THR A 64 2.47 -9.71 -5.98
C THR A 64 3.97 -9.46 -5.78
N HIS A 65 4.49 -9.66 -4.57
CA HIS A 65 5.89 -9.43 -4.19
C HIS A 65 6.42 -7.99 -4.37
N SER A 66 5.53 -6.98 -4.41
CA SER A 66 5.96 -5.57 -4.51
C SER A 66 6.92 -5.16 -3.39
N PHE A 67 6.78 -5.71 -2.19
CA PHE A 67 7.58 -5.35 -1.01
C PHE A 67 8.43 -6.50 -0.46
N ASP A 68 8.63 -7.57 -1.22
CA ASP A 68 9.14 -8.84 -0.69
C ASP A 68 10.52 -8.76 -0.01
N GLY A 69 10.62 -9.33 1.19
CA GLY A 69 11.89 -9.56 1.89
C GLY A 69 12.72 -8.32 2.22
N LEU A 70 12.15 -7.11 2.25
CA LEU A 70 12.84 -5.89 2.71
C LEU A 70 13.44 -6.11 4.11
N LYS A 71 14.71 -5.74 4.28
CA LYS A 71 15.48 -5.99 5.52
C LYS A 71 15.76 -4.71 6.29
N GLY A 72 15.89 -3.55 5.65
CA GLY A 72 16.15 -2.28 6.31
C GLY A 72 14.88 -1.53 6.74
N VAL A 73 13.79 -1.76 6.01
CA VAL A 73 12.52 -1.03 6.20
C VAL A 73 11.77 -1.54 7.43
N LYS A 74 11.35 -0.59 8.28
CA LYS A 74 10.50 -0.81 9.45
C LYS A 74 9.07 -0.34 9.23
N ARG A 75 8.86 0.69 8.41
CA ARG A 75 7.54 1.27 8.15
C ARG A 75 7.26 1.37 6.66
N ILE A 76 6.13 0.85 6.21
CA ILE A 76 5.62 1.03 4.85
C ILE A 76 4.32 1.84 4.91
N GLU A 77 4.27 2.91 4.13
CA GLU A 77 3.12 3.80 4.05
C GLU A 77 2.69 3.98 2.60
N ILE A 78 1.45 3.60 2.29
CA ILE A 78 0.78 3.89 1.02
C ILE A 78 -0.28 4.95 1.31
N ALA A 79 -0.15 6.12 0.71
CA ALA A 79 -1.08 7.20 0.97
C ALA A 79 -1.47 8.02 -0.26
N GLN A 80 -2.55 8.78 -0.11
CA GLN A 80 -2.99 9.81 -1.07
C GLN A 80 -3.07 9.30 -2.52
N SER A 81 -3.50 8.05 -2.70
CA SER A 81 -3.47 7.39 -4.01
C SER A 81 -4.88 7.23 -4.53
N THR A 82 -5.18 7.88 -5.66
CA THR A 82 -6.52 7.85 -6.28
C THR A 82 -6.65 6.78 -7.36
N SER A 83 -5.55 6.15 -7.77
CA SER A 83 -5.56 5.15 -8.84
C SER A 83 -5.52 3.71 -8.36
N VAL A 84 -4.96 3.45 -7.17
CA VAL A 84 -4.79 2.08 -6.65
C VAL A 84 -6.15 1.47 -6.35
N GLU A 85 -6.50 0.41 -7.06
CA GLU A 85 -7.75 -0.33 -6.98
C GLU A 85 -7.58 -1.68 -6.27
N THR A 86 -6.39 -2.29 -6.38
CA THR A 86 -6.12 -3.65 -5.88
C THR A 86 -4.73 -3.78 -5.27
N ILE A 87 -4.67 -4.51 -4.15
CA ILE A 87 -3.44 -5.08 -3.59
C ILE A 87 -3.50 -6.59 -3.79
N GLU A 88 -2.55 -7.15 -4.53
CA GLU A 88 -2.51 -8.58 -4.85
C GLU A 88 -1.99 -9.42 -3.68
N LYS A 89 -2.10 -10.76 -3.84
CA LYS A 89 -1.55 -11.74 -2.91
C LYS A 89 -0.06 -11.47 -2.67
N GLU A 90 0.41 -11.70 -1.46
CA GLU A 90 1.84 -11.66 -1.12
C GLU A 90 2.53 -10.33 -1.54
N ALA A 91 1.78 -9.22 -1.65
CA ALA A 91 2.36 -7.91 -1.92
C ALA A 91 3.30 -7.50 -0.77
N PHE A 92 2.90 -7.80 0.47
CA PHE A 92 3.69 -7.67 1.70
C PHE A 92 4.05 -9.06 2.20
N ASN A 93 5.16 -9.62 1.69
CA ASN A 93 5.56 -11.00 1.96
C ASN A 93 6.90 -11.07 2.69
N ASN A 94 6.97 -11.94 3.70
CA ASN A 94 8.20 -12.28 4.44
C ASN A 94 8.98 -11.04 4.93
N LEU A 95 8.26 -10.06 5.48
CA LEU A 95 8.85 -8.80 5.95
C LEU A 95 9.26 -8.93 7.42
N LEU A 96 10.44 -9.51 7.64
CA LEU A 96 10.90 -9.85 8.99
C LEU A 96 11.18 -8.64 9.88
N ASN A 97 11.39 -7.44 9.32
CA ASN A 97 11.75 -6.25 10.09
C ASN A 97 10.70 -5.13 10.06
N VAL A 98 9.60 -5.33 9.32
CA VAL A 98 8.54 -4.33 9.21
C VAL A 98 7.64 -4.39 10.44
N SER A 99 7.56 -3.27 11.15
CA SER A 99 6.75 -3.09 12.35
C SER A 99 5.47 -2.31 12.11
N GLU A 100 5.40 -1.51 11.04
CA GLU A 100 4.25 -0.67 10.74
C GLU A 100 3.88 -0.73 9.26
N ILE A 101 2.61 -1.01 8.97
CA ILE A 101 2.02 -0.87 7.64
C ILE A 101 0.80 0.04 7.74
N SER A 102 0.77 1.08 6.92
CA SER A 102 -0.35 2.01 6.85
C SER A 102 -0.81 2.22 5.41
N ILE A 103 -2.09 2.02 5.16
CA ILE A 103 -2.76 2.32 3.89
C ILE A 103 -3.83 3.36 4.19
N GLN A 104 -3.63 4.59 3.74
CA GLN A 104 -4.48 5.72 4.12
C GLN A 104 -4.87 6.57 2.91
N ASN A 105 -6.08 7.14 2.91
CA ASN A 105 -6.53 8.05 1.85
C ASN A 105 -6.35 7.44 0.44
N THR A 106 -6.66 6.15 0.30
CA THR A 106 -6.57 5.40 -0.95
C THR A 106 -7.96 4.94 -1.36
N ARG A 107 -8.83 5.92 -1.67
CA ARG A 107 -10.28 5.72 -1.79
C ARG A 107 -10.71 4.78 -2.90
N SER A 108 -9.89 4.62 -3.93
CA SER A 108 -10.16 3.70 -5.04
C SER A 108 -9.81 2.25 -4.71
N LEU A 109 -9.11 1.99 -3.59
CA LEU A 109 -8.74 0.63 -3.19
C LEU A 109 -9.99 -0.09 -2.70
N VAL A 110 -10.47 -1.01 -3.52
CA VAL A 110 -11.70 -1.79 -3.27
C VAL A 110 -11.42 -3.26 -2.97
N HIS A 111 -10.24 -3.76 -3.35
CA HIS A 111 -9.87 -5.16 -3.20
C HIS A 111 -8.47 -5.34 -2.61
N ILE A 112 -8.41 -6.04 -1.47
CA ILE A 112 -7.17 -6.53 -0.87
C ILE A 112 -7.25 -8.05 -0.93
N HIS A 113 -6.35 -8.67 -1.70
CA HIS A 113 -6.41 -10.11 -1.92
C HIS A 113 -6.11 -10.89 -0.62
N LYS A 114 -6.66 -12.10 -0.54
CA LYS A 114 -6.30 -13.10 0.46
C LYS A 114 -4.77 -13.25 0.54
N TRP A 115 -4.16 -13.27 1.73
CA TRP A 115 -2.70 -13.35 1.88
C TRP A 115 -1.91 -12.14 1.33
N ALA A 116 -2.53 -10.98 1.09
CA ALA A 116 -1.78 -9.77 0.76
C ALA A 116 -0.74 -9.41 1.83
N PHE A 117 -1.07 -9.66 3.10
CA PHE A 117 -0.20 -9.56 4.27
C PHE A 117 0.22 -10.97 4.70
N ASN A 118 1.41 -11.40 4.30
CA ASN A 118 1.89 -12.76 4.54
C ASN A 118 3.21 -12.77 5.31
N HIS A 119 3.20 -13.47 6.44
CA HIS A 119 4.35 -13.69 7.32
C HIS A 119 5.09 -12.40 7.71
N LEU A 120 4.53 -11.70 8.70
CA LEU A 120 4.97 -10.40 9.19
C LEU A 120 5.23 -10.50 10.72
N PRO A 121 6.24 -11.27 11.15
CA PRO A 121 6.40 -11.66 12.55
C PRO A 121 6.66 -10.48 13.50
N ASN A 122 7.19 -9.36 12.99
CA ASN A 122 7.47 -8.16 13.79
C ASN A 122 6.44 -7.04 13.57
N LEU A 123 5.32 -7.31 12.89
CA LEU A 123 4.29 -6.30 12.63
C LEU A 123 3.56 -5.95 13.92
N LYS A 124 3.66 -4.71 14.37
CA LYS A 124 2.99 -4.21 15.57
C LYS A 124 1.77 -3.35 15.25
N TYR A 125 1.76 -2.70 14.10
CA TYR A 125 0.72 -1.76 13.72
C TYR A 125 0.29 -1.96 12.28
N LEU A 126 -1.00 -2.24 12.09
CA LEU A 126 -1.64 -2.26 10.78
C LEU A 126 -2.81 -1.28 10.78
N SER A 127 -2.74 -0.28 9.90
CA SER A 127 -3.82 0.68 9.69
C SER A 127 -4.30 0.68 8.25
N ILE A 128 -5.61 0.56 8.07
CA ILE A 128 -6.29 0.71 6.78
C ILE A 128 -7.41 1.72 6.95
N SER A 129 -7.22 2.91 6.41
CA SER A 129 -8.11 4.04 6.62
C SER A 129 -8.50 4.81 5.36
N ASN A 130 -9.76 5.27 5.33
CA ASN A 130 -10.31 6.05 4.21
C ASN A 130 -10.01 5.38 2.85
N THR A 131 -10.36 4.10 2.75
CA THR A 131 -10.28 3.31 1.52
C THR A 131 -11.68 2.90 1.04
N GLY A 132 -11.76 2.34 -0.17
CA GLY A 132 -13.02 1.89 -0.78
C GLY A 132 -13.41 0.45 -0.44
N ILE A 133 -12.68 -0.24 0.45
CA ILE A 133 -12.88 -1.67 0.70
C ILE A 133 -14.31 -1.95 1.20
N GLY A 134 -14.96 -2.93 0.56
CA GLY A 134 -16.29 -3.41 0.98
C GLY A 134 -16.24 -4.65 1.86
N VAL A 135 -15.11 -5.35 1.87
CA VAL A 135 -14.88 -6.61 2.58
C VAL A 135 -13.69 -6.42 3.51
N PHE A 136 -13.81 -6.96 4.73
CA PHE A 136 -12.73 -6.91 5.72
C PHE A 136 -11.49 -7.65 5.17
N PRO A 137 -10.28 -7.07 5.28
CA PRO A 137 -9.05 -7.70 4.77
C PRO A 137 -8.79 -9.05 5.44
N ASP A 138 -8.25 -10.01 4.69
CA ASP A 138 -7.77 -11.27 5.29
C ASP A 138 -6.46 -11.03 6.05
N LEU A 139 -6.50 -11.22 7.36
CA LEU A 139 -5.37 -11.04 8.28
C LEU A 139 -4.80 -12.39 8.75
N THR A 140 -5.31 -13.51 8.24
CA THR A 140 -5.05 -14.85 8.80
C THR A 140 -3.64 -15.38 8.59
N SER A 141 -2.87 -14.73 7.71
CA SER A 141 -1.49 -15.09 7.37
C SER A 141 -0.43 -14.14 7.94
N ILE A 142 -0.80 -13.21 8.82
CA ILE A 142 0.16 -12.24 9.37
C ILE A 142 1.14 -12.92 10.33
N PHE A 143 0.66 -13.73 11.28
CA PHE A 143 1.46 -14.44 12.28
C PHE A 143 2.44 -13.54 13.05
N SER A 144 1.96 -12.38 13.50
CA SER A 144 2.79 -11.47 14.30
C SER A 144 3.07 -12.04 15.70
N LEU A 145 4.31 -11.87 16.14
CA LEU A 145 4.84 -12.26 17.46
C LEU A 145 4.96 -11.06 18.41
N GLU A 146 4.60 -9.85 17.96
CA GLU A 146 4.71 -8.64 18.76
C GLU A 146 3.61 -8.57 19.83
N SER A 147 4.01 -8.23 21.05
CA SER A 147 3.07 -7.82 22.10
C SER A 147 2.42 -6.47 21.76
N ASP A 148 1.15 -6.31 22.13
CA ASP A 148 0.34 -5.11 21.88
C ASP A 148 0.18 -4.79 20.39
N PHE A 149 -0.29 -5.77 19.62
CA PHE A 149 -0.65 -5.56 18.22
C PHE A 149 -1.81 -4.55 18.12
N ILE A 150 -1.65 -3.52 17.29
CA ILE A 150 -2.67 -2.51 17.05
C ILE A 150 -3.21 -2.68 15.63
N LEU A 151 -4.52 -2.96 15.56
CA LEU A 151 -5.28 -2.96 14.33
C LEU A 151 -6.19 -1.73 14.28
N GLU A 152 -5.99 -0.88 13.29
CA GLU A 152 -6.87 0.26 13.01
C GLU A 152 -7.56 0.09 11.67
N ILE A 153 -8.89 0.05 11.70
CA ILE A 153 -9.74 0.06 10.52
C ILE A 153 -10.67 1.26 10.69
N CYS A 154 -10.45 2.33 9.94
CA CYS A 154 -11.17 3.60 10.14
C CYS A 154 -11.67 4.20 8.82
N ASP A 155 -12.84 4.82 8.81
CA ASP A 155 -13.35 5.57 7.65
C ASP A 155 -13.49 4.75 6.35
N ASN A 156 -13.62 3.42 6.44
CA ASN A 156 -13.86 2.57 5.28
C ASN A 156 -15.37 2.43 5.08
N LEU A 157 -16.02 3.49 4.57
CA LEU A 157 -17.49 3.65 4.55
C LEU A 157 -18.27 2.53 3.82
N ASN A 158 -17.59 1.78 2.95
CA ASN A 158 -18.18 0.66 2.20
C ASN A 158 -18.11 -0.67 2.95
N LEU A 159 -17.35 -0.76 4.04
CA LEU A 159 -17.13 -1.98 4.80
C LEU A 159 -18.40 -2.35 5.56
N ARG A 160 -18.96 -3.53 5.28
CA ARG A 160 -20.29 -3.92 5.80
C ARG A 160 -20.24 -4.82 7.02
N SER A 161 -19.24 -5.69 7.10
CA SER A 161 -19.14 -6.66 8.19
C SER A 161 -17.69 -7.10 8.39
N ILE A 162 -17.42 -7.59 9.59
CA ILE A 162 -16.20 -8.32 9.93
C ILE A 162 -16.60 -9.79 10.02
N PRO A 163 -15.99 -10.70 9.23
CA PRO A 163 -16.36 -12.10 9.25
C PRO A 163 -15.99 -12.78 10.57
N THR A 164 -16.69 -13.87 10.89
CA THR A 164 -16.25 -14.76 11.98
C THR A 164 -14.82 -15.24 11.70
N ASN A 165 -14.00 -15.31 12.73
CA ASN A 165 -12.59 -15.75 12.64
C ASN A 165 -11.65 -14.81 11.85
N ALA A 166 -12.06 -13.57 11.54
CA ALA A 166 -11.24 -12.58 10.83
C ALA A 166 -9.85 -12.32 11.46
N PHE A 167 -9.71 -12.62 12.75
CA PHE A 167 -8.50 -12.35 13.54
C PHE A 167 -7.67 -13.60 13.83
N ILE A 168 -8.12 -14.80 13.43
CA ILE A 168 -7.34 -16.03 13.61
C ILE A 168 -6.04 -15.91 12.82
N GLY A 169 -4.90 -16.22 13.42
CA GLY A 169 -3.60 -16.19 12.74
C GLY A 169 -3.02 -14.77 12.54
N MET A 170 -3.71 -13.72 12.99
CA MET A 170 -3.17 -12.36 12.97
C MET A 170 -2.01 -12.21 13.97
N THR A 171 -2.25 -12.56 15.23
CA THR A 171 -1.25 -12.64 16.31
C THR A 171 -1.72 -13.64 17.36
N SER A 172 -0.79 -14.23 18.12
CA SER A 172 -1.10 -15.01 19.34
C SER A 172 -1.15 -14.15 20.60
N GLU A 173 -0.82 -12.87 20.50
CA GLU A 173 -0.62 -11.96 21.63
C GLU A 173 -1.81 -11.01 21.85
N ILE A 174 -1.73 -10.21 22.91
CA ILE A 174 -2.71 -9.17 23.23
C ILE A 174 -2.85 -8.19 22.05
N THR A 175 -4.10 -7.93 21.67
CA THR A 175 -4.43 -7.05 20.55
C THR A 175 -5.33 -5.90 21.00
N THR A 176 -5.00 -4.67 20.58
CA THR A 176 -5.91 -3.51 20.63
C THR A 176 -6.53 -3.32 19.25
N MET A 177 -7.87 -3.33 19.19
CA MET A 177 -8.60 -3.10 17.94
C MET A 177 -9.35 -1.77 18.03
N GLN A 178 -9.13 -0.92 17.03
CA GLN A 178 -9.89 0.31 16.83
C GLN A 178 -10.63 0.22 15.49
N VAL A 179 -11.94 0.09 15.57
CA VAL A 179 -12.83 0.02 14.41
C VAL A 179 -13.81 1.18 14.52
N SER A 180 -13.62 2.23 13.72
CA SER A 180 -14.45 3.44 13.80
C SER A 180 -14.91 3.90 12.41
N HIS A 181 -16.12 4.47 12.32
CA HIS A 181 -16.63 5.09 11.09
C HIS A 181 -16.55 4.21 9.82
N ASN A 182 -16.73 2.89 9.94
CA ASN A 182 -16.69 1.98 8.78
C ASN A 182 -18.08 1.62 8.26
N PHE A 183 -19.08 1.51 9.15
CA PHE A 183 -20.41 1.06 8.77
C PHE A 183 -21.32 2.26 8.49
N SER A 184 -21.73 2.43 7.23
CA SER A 184 -22.95 3.18 6.94
C SER A 184 -24.12 2.24 7.19
N ILE A 185 -24.73 2.33 8.37
CA ILE A 185 -26.05 1.73 8.59
C ILE A 185 -27.00 2.54 7.69
N ASN A 186 -27.27 2.03 6.50
CA ASN A 186 -28.44 2.45 5.74
C ASN A 186 -29.65 1.88 6.48
N ASP A 187 -30.05 2.54 7.56
CA ASP A 187 -31.40 2.43 8.08
C ASP A 187 -32.31 3.00 7.01
N SER A 188 -33.10 2.15 6.38
CA SER A 188 -34.24 2.52 5.56
C SER A 188 -35.27 1.41 5.67
N PRO A 189 -36.55 1.77 5.74
CA PRO A 189 -37.51 1.39 6.78
C PRO A 189 -37.97 -0.06 6.80
#